data_AF-A0A497NJC5-F1
#
_entry.id   AF-A0A497NJC5-F1
#
_cell.length_a   1.000
_cell.length_b   1.000
_cell.length_c   1.000
_cell.angle_alpha   90.00
_cell.angle_beta   90.00
_cell.angle_gamma   90.00
#
_symmetry.space_group_name_H-M   'P 1'
#
loop_
_entity.id
_entity.type
_entity.pdbx_description
1 polymer ?
#
loop_
_entity_poly.entity_id
_entity_poly.type
_entity_poly.pdbx_seq_one_letter_code
_entity_poly.pdbx_strand_id
1 'polypeptide(L)'
;QCGYCYYNCPIVSFDLEKAEMDEFGSVAEDEIGHIIGAYMAQATDEDILRNAQRGGVATALLKYMLEKGMIDAAVGVTTTNHPAWKPKPIVITRPKNLWMMQKAKYTPAATVIGVNSAIHEWNCPRIAVVATPCQIHGL
;
A
#
# COMPACT_ATOMS: atom_id res chain seq x y z
N GLN A 1 21.47 22.79 -2.21
CA GLN A 1 20.57 21.68 -1.83
C GLN A 1 19.31 22.33 -1.22
N CYS A 2 18.11 22.02 -1.70
CA CYS A 2 16.89 22.84 -1.47
C CYS A 2 16.01 22.40 -0.28
N GLY A 3 16.36 21.35 0.47
CA GLY A 3 15.66 20.96 1.71
C GLY A 3 14.26 20.34 1.54
N TYR A 4 13.65 20.40 0.34
CA TYR A 4 12.29 19.90 0.09
C TYR A 4 12.04 18.47 0.57
N CYS A 5 12.98 17.54 0.36
CA CYS A 5 12.82 16.16 0.81
C CYS A 5 12.72 16.02 2.33
N TYR A 6 13.32 16.95 3.09
CA TYR A 6 13.28 16.96 4.55
C TYR A 6 11.93 17.51 5.04
N TYR A 7 11.50 18.65 4.50
CA TYR A 7 10.23 19.27 4.88
C TYR A 7 8.99 18.49 4.44
N ASN A 8 9.10 17.67 3.38
CA ASN A 8 8.03 16.79 2.93
C ASN A 8 8.09 15.38 3.54
N CYS A 9 9.08 15.11 4.41
CA CYS A 9 9.19 13.80 5.03
C CYS A 9 8.17 13.72 6.18
N PRO A 10 7.18 12.81 6.13
CA PRO A 10 6.22 12.68 7.21
C PRO A 10 6.90 12.29 8.53
N ILE A 11 8.01 11.56 8.50
CA ILE A 11 8.74 11.20 9.74
C ILE A 11 9.30 12.42 10.49
N VAL A 12 9.56 13.53 9.81
CA VAL A 12 10.16 14.72 10.45
C VAL A 12 9.12 15.51 11.24
N SER A 13 7.86 15.55 10.79
CA SER A 13 6.87 16.47 11.35
C SER A 13 5.42 15.96 11.27
N PHE A 14 5.20 14.64 11.29
CA PHE A 14 3.84 14.08 11.26
C PHE A 14 3.22 14.13 12.66
N ASP A 15 2.12 14.85 12.75
CA ASP A 15 1.27 14.93 13.94
C ASP A 15 0.23 13.80 13.87
N LEU A 16 0.56 12.68 14.53
CA LEU A 16 -0.28 11.48 14.54
C LEU A 16 -1.62 11.73 15.23
N GLU A 17 -1.63 12.44 16.37
CA GLU A 17 -2.86 12.71 17.13
C GLU A 17 -3.84 13.53 16.29
N LYS A 18 -3.34 14.54 15.58
CA LYS A 18 -4.17 15.31 14.66
C LYS A 18 -4.72 14.44 13.53
N ALA A 19 -3.89 13.60 12.91
CA ALA A 19 -4.34 12.70 11.84
C ALA A 19 -5.40 11.71 12.34
N GLU A 20 -5.25 11.17 13.55
CA GLU A 20 -6.24 10.29 14.16
C GLU A 20 -7.55 11.01 14.46
N MET A 21 -7.48 12.26 14.97
CA MET A 21 -8.65 13.08 15.20
C MET A 21 -9.40 13.40 13.89
N ASP A 22 -8.67 13.73 12.82
CA ASP A 22 -9.26 14.06 11.52
C ASP A 22 -9.92 12.84 10.85
N GLU A 23 -9.30 11.66 10.94
CA GLU A 23 -9.79 10.43 10.29
C GLU A 23 -10.80 9.63 11.13
N PHE A 24 -10.60 9.54 12.45
CA PHE A 24 -11.38 8.69 13.35
C PHE A 24 -12.18 9.47 14.40
N GLY A 25 -11.99 10.79 14.52
CA GLY A 25 -12.70 11.64 15.50
C GLY A 25 -12.24 11.45 16.94
N SER A 26 -11.14 10.72 17.17
CA SER A 26 -10.56 10.49 18.49
C SER A 26 -9.08 10.07 18.37
N VAL A 27 -8.32 10.28 19.43
CA VAL A 27 -6.93 9.80 19.55
C VAL A 27 -6.96 8.41 20.17
N ALA A 28 -6.15 7.49 19.66
CA ALA A 28 -6.10 6.13 20.20
C ALA A 28 -5.52 6.11 21.63
N GLU A 29 -6.04 5.23 22.48
CA GLU A 29 -5.58 5.09 23.87
C GLU A 29 -4.29 4.25 23.97
N ASP A 30 -3.98 3.43 22.96
CA ASP A 30 -2.86 2.50 22.94
C ASP A 30 -2.05 2.56 21.64
N GLU A 31 -0.90 1.88 21.62
CA GLU A 31 0.04 1.87 20.48
C GLU A 31 -0.47 1.07 19.26
N ILE A 32 -1.55 0.31 19.38
CA ILE A 32 -2.12 -0.49 18.28
C ILE A 32 -3.02 0.39 17.41
N GLY A 33 -3.64 1.41 17.99
CA GLY A 33 -4.50 2.36 17.31
C GLY A 33 -5.96 1.91 17.23
N HIS A 34 -6.74 2.61 16.41
CA HIS A 34 -8.17 2.33 16.22
C HIS A 34 -8.41 1.01 15.48
N ILE A 35 -8.86 -0.03 16.19
CA ILE A 35 -9.23 -1.32 15.59
C ILE A 35 -10.63 -1.77 16.00
N ILE A 36 -11.39 -2.32 15.05
CA ILE A 36 -12.71 -2.95 15.30
C ILE A 36 -12.55 -4.40 15.76
N GLY A 37 -11.47 -5.07 15.34
CA GLY A 37 -11.17 -6.43 15.74
C GLY A 37 -9.89 -6.96 15.09
N ALA A 38 -9.29 -7.98 15.71
CA ALA A 38 -8.09 -8.64 15.23
C ALA A 38 -8.38 -10.11 14.90
N TYR A 39 -8.02 -10.53 13.69
CA TYR A 39 -8.32 -11.86 13.18
C TYR A 39 -7.08 -12.49 12.52
N MET A 40 -7.00 -13.81 12.57
CA MET A 40 -6.05 -14.59 11.78
C MET A 40 -6.73 -15.07 10.51
N ALA A 41 -6.11 -14.81 9.36
CA ALA A 41 -6.68 -15.14 8.05
C ALA A 41 -5.60 -15.64 7.07
N GLN A 42 -6.05 -16.43 6.09
CA GLN A 42 -5.25 -16.93 4.99
C GLN A 42 -6.10 -16.93 3.70
N ALA A 43 -5.46 -16.66 2.57
CA ALA A 43 -6.08 -16.70 1.26
C ALA A 43 -6.48 -18.15 0.92
N THR A 44 -7.71 -18.31 0.43
CA THR A 44 -8.23 -19.60 -0.08
C THR A 44 -7.85 -19.85 -1.54
N ASP A 45 -7.36 -18.83 -2.23
CA ASP A 45 -6.86 -18.92 -3.59
C ASP A 45 -5.45 -19.54 -3.58
N GLU A 46 -5.31 -20.71 -4.20
CA GLU A 46 -4.07 -21.48 -4.21
C GLU A 46 -2.91 -20.76 -4.93
N ASP A 47 -3.20 -20.02 -6.00
CA ASP A 47 -2.18 -19.28 -6.75
C ASP A 47 -1.63 -18.10 -5.94
N ILE A 48 -2.50 -17.42 -5.20
CA ILE A 48 -2.08 -16.39 -4.24
C ILE A 48 -1.24 -17.04 -3.14
N LEU A 49 -1.77 -18.10 -2.51
CA LEU A 49 -1.13 -18.71 -1.36
C LEU A 49 0.26 -19.26 -1.69
N ARG A 50 0.41 -19.92 -2.86
CA ARG A 50 1.67 -20.49 -3.32
C ARG A 50 2.79 -19.47 -3.49
N ASN A 51 2.47 -18.21 -3.78
CA ASN A 51 3.45 -17.13 -3.95
C ASN A 51 3.43 -16.11 -2.79
N ALA A 52 2.63 -16.33 -1.75
CA ALA A 52 2.54 -15.43 -0.62
C ALA A 52 3.76 -15.55 0.31
N GLN A 53 4.12 -14.45 0.98
CA GLN A 53 5.13 -14.47 2.06
C GLN A 53 4.58 -15.07 3.37
N ARG A 54 3.26 -14.93 3.57
CA ARG A 54 2.49 -15.40 4.74
C ARG A 54 1.12 -15.87 4.23
N GLY A 55 0.02 -15.47 4.86
CA GLY A 55 -1.33 -15.86 4.46
C GLY A 55 -1.85 -15.23 3.17
N GLY A 56 -1.12 -14.34 2.47
CA GLY A 56 -1.58 -13.77 1.19
C GLY A 56 -2.80 -12.83 1.29
N VAL A 57 -3.17 -12.41 2.50
CA VAL A 57 -4.42 -11.67 2.79
C VAL A 57 -4.51 -10.35 2.01
N ALA A 58 -3.45 -9.54 2.01
CA ALA A 58 -3.45 -8.26 1.28
C ALA A 58 -3.72 -8.46 -0.21
N THR A 59 -3.08 -9.45 -0.84
CA THR A 59 -3.29 -9.79 -2.25
C THR A 59 -4.71 -10.27 -2.52
N ALA A 60 -5.26 -11.10 -1.62
CA ALA A 60 -6.62 -11.63 -1.76
C ALA A 60 -7.67 -10.51 -1.64
N LEU A 61 -7.50 -9.57 -0.71
CA LEU A 61 -8.37 -8.40 -0.58
C LEU A 61 -8.32 -7.51 -1.84
N LEU A 62 -7.12 -7.24 -2.37
CA LEU A 62 -6.96 -6.48 -3.61
C LEU A 62 -7.63 -7.18 -4.81
N LYS A 63 -7.45 -8.51 -4.92
CA LYS A 63 -8.08 -9.32 -5.97
C LYS A 63 -9.60 -9.18 -5.91
N TYR A 64 -10.17 -9.37 -4.73
CA TYR A 64 -11.61 -9.23 -4.51
C TYR A 64 -12.11 -7.83 -4.88
N MET A 65 -11.45 -6.77 -4.42
CA MET A 65 -11.86 -5.40 -4.70
C MET A 65 -11.79 -5.04 -6.19
N LEU A 66 -10.77 -5.52 -6.92
CA LEU A 66 -10.67 -5.33 -8.38
C LEU A 66 -11.75 -6.12 -9.12
N GLU A 67 -11.98 -7.39 -8.76
CA GLU A 67 -12.99 -8.25 -9.41
C GLU A 67 -14.42 -7.76 -9.19
N LYS A 68 -14.69 -7.15 -8.02
CA LYS A 68 -15.97 -6.51 -7.71
C LYS A 68 -16.09 -5.08 -8.24
N GLY A 69 -15.04 -4.54 -8.86
CA GLY A 69 -15.03 -3.17 -9.37
C GLY A 69 -15.18 -2.12 -8.27
N MET A 70 -14.74 -2.42 -7.03
CA MET A 70 -14.71 -1.48 -5.91
C MET A 70 -13.58 -0.46 -6.07
N ILE A 71 -12.48 -0.91 -6.67
CA ILE A 71 -11.31 -0.09 -7.03
C ILE A 71 -11.02 -0.25 -8.53
N ASP A 72 -10.45 0.79 -9.10
CA ASP A 72 -9.97 0.83 -10.49
C ASP A 72 -8.50 0.39 -10.58
N ALA A 73 -7.73 0.67 -9.52
CA ALA A 73 -6.31 0.33 -9.44
C ALA A 73 -5.86 -0.07 -8.04
N ALA A 74 -4.91 -1.00 -7.98
CA ALA A 74 -4.11 -1.31 -6.81
C ALA A 74 -2.69 -0.79 -7.00
N VAL A 75 -2.18 -0.03 -6.03
CA VAL A 75 -0.83 0.53 -6.03
C VAL A 75 0.02 -0.19 -4.99
N GLY A 76 1.24 -0.56 -5.37
CA GLY A 76 2.25 -1.05 -4.43
C GLY A 76 3.61 -1.15 -5.11
N VAL A 77 4.39 -2.18 -4.76
CA VAL A 77 5.80 -2.25 -5.13
C VAL A 77 6.15 -3.61 -5.76
N THR A 78 6.87 -3.54 -6.88
CA THR A 78 7.57 -4.67 -7.49
C THR A 78 9.08 -4.42 -7.49
N THR A 79 9.87 -5.37 -7.98
CA THR A 79 11.32 -5.23 -8.16
C THR A 79 11.70 -5.41 -9.62
N THR A 80 12.70 -4.68 -10.09
CA THR A 80 13.27 -4.91 -11.42
C THR A 80 14.17 -6.14 -11.43
N ASN A 81 14.31 -6.75 -12.61
CA ASN A 81 15.28 -7.84 -12.83
C ASN A 81 16.71 -7.30 -13.03
N HIS A 82 16.85 -6.11 -13.64
CA HIS A 82 18.13 -5.45 -13.88
C HIS A 82 18.04 -3.93 -13.63
N PRO A 83 18.80 -3.37 -12.66
CA PRO A 83 19.50 -4.10 -11.60
C PRO A 83 18.51 -4.94 -10.78
N ALA A 84 18.93 -6.11 -10.33
CA ALA A 84 18.08 -7.00 -9.55
C ALA A 84 17.65 -6.31 -8.25
N TRP A 85 16.43 -6.56 -7.80
CA TRP A 85 15.90 -6.09 -6.50
C TRP A 85 15.75 -4.57 -6.32
N LYS A 86 15.96 -3.76 -7.35
CA LYS A 86 15.63 -2.33 -7.27
C LYS A 86 14.11 -2.15 -7.19
N PRO A 87 13.59 -1.48 -6.14
CA PRO A 87 12.16 -1.30 -5.96
C PRO A 87 11.60 -0.38 -7.03
N LYS A 88 10.39 -0.71 -7.51
CA LYS A 88 9.65 0.08 -8.49
C LYS A 88 8.17 0.12 -8.07
N PRO A 89 7.60 1.33 -7.83
CA PRO A 89 6.16 1.47 -7.68
C PRO A 89 5.44 0.96 -8.92
N ILE A 90 4.31 0.28 -8.74
CA ILE A 90 3.51 -0.29 -9.82
C ILE A 90 2.02 -0.03 -9.57
N VAL A 91 1.31 0.26 -10.66
CA VAL A 91 -0.15 0.38 -10.72
C VAL A 91 -0.68 -0.89 -11.38
N ILE A 92 -1.62 -1.58 -10.72
CA ILE A 92 -2.23 -2.82 -11.20
C ILE A 92 -3.74 -2.61 -11.35
N THR A 93 -4.24 -2.68 -12.58
CA THR A 93 -5.67 -2.56 -12.89
C THR A 93 -6.34 -3.90 -13.24
N ARG A 94 -5.54 -4.98 -13.33
CA ARG A 94 -6.03 -6.32 -13.68
C ARG A 94 -5.70 -7.31 -12.56
N PRO A 95 -6.69 -8.03 -11.99
CA PRO A 95 -6.47 -8.99 -10.90
C PRO A 95 -5.36 -10.00 -11.18
N LYS A 96 -5.29 -10.51 -12.42
CA LYS A 96 -4.27 -11.48 -12.85
C LYS A 96 -2.82 -11.00 -12.76
N ASN A 97 -2.59 -9.69 -12.61
CA ASN A 97 -1.25 -9.10 -12.50
C ASN A 97 -0.83 -8.88 -11.03
N LEU A 98 -1.71 -9.10 -10.05
CA LEU A 98 -1.42 -8.88 -8.63
C LEU A 98 -0.23 -9.70 -8.11
N TRP A 99 0.11 -10.81 -8.76
CA TRP A 99 1.30 -11.57 -8.40
C TRP A 99 2.59 -10.74 -8.43
N MET A 100 2.65 -9.69 -9.26
CA MET A 100 3.82 -8.83 -9.43
C MET A 100 4.16 -8.02 -8.17
N MET A 101 3.16 -7.73 -7.31
CA MET A 101 3.35 -6.97 -6.08
C MET A 101 3.44 -7.85 -4.82
N GLN A 102 3.24 -9.17 -4.94
CA GLN A 102 3.31 -10.09 -3.79
C GLN A 102 4.69 -10.13 -3.14
N LYS A 103 4.70 -10.50 -1.85
CA LYS A 103 5.86 -10.55 -0.96
C LYS A 103 6.40 -9.18 -0.58
N ALA A 104 7.00 -9.13 0.61
CA ALA A 104 7.65 -7.92 1.11
C ALA A 104 8.93 -7.66 0.31
N LYS A 105 9.13 -6.40 -0.07
CA LYS A 105 10.38 -5.92 -0.66
C LYS A 105 11.08 -5.13 0.43
N TYR A 106 12.15 -5.70 1.00
CA TYR A 106 12.93 -5.08 2.07
C TYR A 106 13.90 -4.02 1.54
N THR A 107 13.38 -3.13 0.69
CA THR A 107 14.10 -2.00 0.09
C THR A 107 13.22 -0.75 0.12
N PRO A 108 13.75 0.44 0.46
CA PRO A 108 12.97 1.67 0.46
C PRO A 108 12.37 1.93 -0.92
N ALA A 109 11.05 2.01 -0.98
CA ALA A 109 10.30 2.24 -2.21
C ALA A 109 9.48 3.52 -2.10
N ALA A 110 9.36 4.28 -3.19
CA ALA A 110 8.54 5.48 -3.23
C ALA A 110 7.10 5.16 -3.66
N THR A 111 6.38 4.32 -2.89
CA THR A 111 5.04 3.81 -3.26
C THR A 111 4.05 4.92 -3.63
N VAL A 112 4.09 6.06 -2.93
CA VAL A 112 3.20 7.22 -3.13
C VAL A 112 3.29 7.79 -4.56
N ILE A 113 4.45 7.69 -5.23
CA ILE A 113 4.59 8.08 -6.65
C ILE A 113 3.65 7.24 -7.54
N GLY A 114 3.41 5.98 -7.17
CA GLY A 114 2.46 5.11 -7.87
C GLY A 114 1.02 5.59 -7.77
N VAL A 115 0.65 6.29 -6.68
CA VAL A 115 -0.69 6.90 -6.53
C VAL A 115 -0.83 8.07 -7.50
N ASN A 116 0.18 8.93 -7.58
CA ASN A 116 0.22 10.03 -8.55
C ASN A 116 0.10 9.52 -10.00
N SER A 117 0.83 8.45 -10.35
CA SER A 117 0.69 7.80 -11.66
C SER A 117 -0.72 7.22 -11.87
N ALA A 118 -1.29 6.54 -10.88
CA ALA A 118 -2.64 5.98 -10.98
C ALA A 118 -3.71 7.06 -11.26
N ILE A 119 -3.58 8.23 -10.65
CA ILE A 119 -4.50 9.37 -10.86
C ILE A 119 -4.26 10.00 -12.24
N HIS A 120 -3.03 10.43 -12.53
CA HIS A 120 -2.76 11.30 -13.68
C HIS A 120 -2.45 10.57 -14.99
N GLU A 121 -1.85 9.38 -14.93
CA GLU A 121 -1.46 8.60 -16.12
C GLU A 121 -2.48 7.52 -16.44
N TRP A 122 -3.05 6.87 -15.43
CA TRP A 122 -4.02 5.77 -15.59
C TRP A 122 -5.48 6.21 -15.45
N ASN A 123 -5.73 7.45 -15.03
CA ASN A 123 -7.07 8.02 -14.85
C ASN A 123 -7.99 7.14 -13.99
N CYS A 124 -7.44 6.59 -12.90
CA CYS A 124 -8.13 5.70 -11.97
C CYS A 124 -8.57 6.49 -10.72
N PRO A 125 -9.86 6.79 -10.54
CA PRO A 125 -10.33 7.59 -9.39
C PRO A 125 -10.39 6.79 -8.08
N ARG A 126 -10.58 5.47 -8.12
CA ARG A 126 -10.69 4.62 -6.92
C ARG A 126 -9.45 3.74 -6.80
N ILE A 127 -8.59 4.06 -5.84
CA ILE A 127 -7.27 3.44 -5.71
C ILE A 127 -7.16 2.75 -4.35
N ALA A 128 -6.75 1.48 -4.33
CA ALA A 128 -6.23 0.85 -3.11
C ALA A 128 -4.70 0.94 -3.09
N VAL A 129 -4.12 1.28 -1.95
CA VAL A 129 -2.67 1.40 -1.79
C VAL A 129 -2.19 0.39 -0.75
N VAL A 130 -1.13 -0.35 -1.08
CA VAL A 130 -0.41 -1.20 -0.13
C VAL A 130 0.96 -0.57 0.14
N ALA A 131 1.13 -0.07 1.36
CA ALA A 131 2.28 0.73 1.76
C ALA A 131 2.68 0.42 3.21
N THR A 132 3.88 0.85 3.60
CA THR A 132 4.31 0.85 5.01
C THR A 132 3.71 2.05 5.76
N PRO A 133 3.63 2.02 7.11
CA PRO A 133 3.01 3.11 7.88
C PRO A 133 3.57 4.50 7.54
N CYS A 134 4.89 4.64 7.43
CA CYS A 134 5.53 5.89 7.06
C CYS A 134 5.18 6.42 5.65
N GLN A 135 4.77 5.53 4.73
CA GLN A 135 4.29 5.92 3.40
C GLN A 135 2.82 6.33 3.44
N ILE A 136 2.02 5.73 4.33
CA ILE A 136 0.63 6.14 4.58
C ILE A 136 0.58 7.52 5.22
N HIS A 137 1.48 7.82 6.17
CA HIS A 137 1.59 9.16 6.77
C HIS A 137 1.96 10.26 5.76
N GLY A 138 2.50 9.88 4.59
CA GLY A 138 2.89 10.82 3.54
C GLY A 138 1.87 10.95 2.40
N LEU A 139 0.72 10.28 2.52
CA LEU A 139 -0.45 10.48 1.65
C LEU A 139 -1.31 11.61 2.19
#